data_AF-A0A099I9E3-F1
#
_entry.id   AF-A0A099I9E3-F1
#
_cell.length_a   1.000
_cell.length_b   1.000
_cell.length_c   1.000
_cell.angle_alpha   90.00
_cell.angle_beta   90.00
_cell.angle_gamma   90.00
#
_symmetry.space_group_name_H-M   'P 1'
#
loop_
_entity.id
_entity.type
_entity.pdbx_description
1 polymer ?
#
loop_
_entity_poly.entity_id
_entity_poly.type
_entity_poly.pdbx_seq_one_letter_code
_entity_poly.pdbx_strand_id
1 'polypeptide(L)'
;MSKRLGGIHQLLYKRICFLSEWNEALCIALHREQKHRCHRLQLTDLIDENNIHESLQVMMKEVQREHAALSERLVHEQGKEAAVQVIAGFGQRHTVDGDLTQLLKQIEAVFLHGMPCERNLIMEVQDDTHARIVWKNDSQLQYYQNPSLWLWEREQLLQKMLPADYVYEEYAKEAVLYKDAVSPTWVEQLEYEHEMISHLLAAMQEYSLSILRTKQVDREWLKNCLDYLQEYADVFHHQKEEELVFSRLKQASPQGKILVEQGMLVEHDLARYYIRSMKKLLKKDVTEKVCVRLIGFIQAYIDLLERHIEKENSVAYPYAVRKLAMDEIQKAFDAHGEYERMEELREFLKLS
;
A
#
# COMPACT_ATOMS: atom_id res chain seq x y z
N MET A 1 -22.28 -12.77 26.72
CA MET A 1 -23.22 -12.46 25.63
C MET A 1 -23.33 -13.70 24.74
N SER A 2 -24.56 -14.07 24.35
CA SER A 2 -24.99 -15.27 23.61
C SER A 2 -23.97 -16.41 23.36
N LYS A 3 -24.10 -17.50 24.15
CA LYS A 3 -23.38 -18.78 24.06
C LYS A 3 -23.89 -19.69 22.92
N ARG A 4 -24.08 -19.15 21.72
CA ARG A 4 -24.47 -19.98 20.56
C ARG A 4 -23.55 -19.74 19.40
N LEU A 5 -23.06 -20.84 18.85
CA LEU A 5 -22.37 -20.86 17.56
C LEU A 5 -23.26 -20.19 16.51
N GLY A 6 -22.67 -19.33 15.70
CA GLY A 6 -23.42 -18.45 14.80
C GLY A 6 -22.59 -18.09 13.58
N GLY A 7 -23.19 -17.41 12.60
CA GLY A 7 -22.54 -17.12 11.32
C GLY A 7 -21.22 -16.39 11.45
N ILE A 8 -21.09 -15.47 12.42
CA ILE A 8 -19.85 -14.72 12.67
C ILE A 8 -18.71 -15.61 13.20
N HIS A 9 -19.04 -16.62 14.02
CA HIS A 9 -18.08 -17.60 14.53
C HIS A 9 -17.59 -18.53 13.41
N GLN A 10 -18.51 -18.96 12.54
CA GLN A 10 -18.18 -19.78 11.37
C GLN A 10 -17.34 -19.01 10.36
N LEU A 11 -17.65 -17.72 10.14
CA LEU A 11 -16.86 -16.84 9.28
C LEU A 11 -15.43 -16.68 9.82
N LEU A 12 -15.28 -16.36 11.11
CA LEU A 12 -13.95 -16.25 11.72
C LEU A 12 -13.20 -17.60 11.64
N TYR A 13 -13.87 -18.70 11.93
CA TYR A 13 -13.25 -20.02 11.81
C TYR A 13 -12.79 -20.33 10.38
N LYS A 14 -13.60 -20.00 9.36
CA LYS A 14 -13.20 -20.14 7.96
C LYS A 14 -11.91 -19.36 7.65
N ARG A 15 -11.78 -18.13 8.16
CA ARG A 15 -10.56 -17.31 8.01
C ARG A 15 -9.35 -17.92 8.72
N ILE A 16 -9.56 -18.49 9.92
CA ILE A 16 -8.51 -19.21 10.66
C ILE A 16 -8.08 -20.47 9.88
N CYS A 17 -9.03 -21.23 9.33
CA CYS A 17 -8.76 -22.41 8.53
C CYS A 17 -7.97 -22.07 7.25
N PHE A 18 -8.30 -20.96 6.58
CA PHE A 18 -7.55 -20.51 5.40
C PHE A 18 -6.06 -20.28 5.72
N LEU A 19 -5.75 -19.56 6.80
CA LEU A 19 -4.37 -19.36 7.23
C LEU A 19 -3.70 -20.66 7.70
N SER A 20 -4.45 -21.55 8.36
CA SER A 20 -3.96 -22.88 8.77
C SER A 20 -3.65 -23.78 7.57
N GLU A 21 -4.43 -23.73 6.50
CA GLU A 21 -4.13 -24.46 5.27
C GLU A 21 -2.87 -23.89 4.57
N TRP A 22 -2.69 -22.58 4.61
CA TRP A 22 -1.46 -21.95 4.11
C TRP A 22 -0.24 -22.38 4.94
N ASN A 23 -0.36 -22.46 6.28
CA ASN A 23 0.70 -23.01 7.14
C ASN A 23 1.06 -24.44 6.75
N GLU A 24 0.10 -25.26 6.35
CA GLU A 24 0.39 -26.61 5.86
C GLU A 24 1.26 -26.58 4.59
N ALA A 25 0.99 -25.69 3.64
CA ALA A 25 1.82 -25.53 2.45
C ALA A 25 3.27 -25.13 2.80
N LEU A 26 3.44 -24.20 3.75
CA LEU A 26 4.76 -23.79 4.25
C LEU A 26 5.48 -24.94 4.97
N CYS A 27 4.76 -25.71 5.80
CA CYS A 27 5.29 -26.90 6.48
C CYS A 27 5.79 -27.95 5.50
N ILE A 28 5.05 -28.22 4.42
CA ILE A 28 5.46 -29.17 3.37
C ILE A 28 6.78 -28.72 2.73
N ALA A 29 6.90 -27.44 2.36
CA ALA A 29 8.11 -26.87 1.77
C ALA A 29 9.32 -26.88 2.71
N LEU A 30 9.09 -26.77 4.02
CA LEU A 30 10.10 -26.84 5.07
C LEU A 30 10.38 -28.28 5.56
N HIS A 31 9.69 -29.29 5.02
CA HIS A 31 9.74 -30.68 5.50
C HIS A 31 9.46 -30.81 7.01
N ARG A 32 8.41 -30.13 7.48
CA ARG A 32 8.03 -30.05 8.89
C ARG A 32 6.61 -30.50 9.14
N GLU A 33 6.37 -30.92 10.38
CA GLU A 33 5.02 -31.20 10.85
C GLU A 33 4.33 -29.90 11.26
N GLN A 34 3.08 -29.72 10.81
CA GLN A 34 2.23 -28.63 11.25
C GLN A 34 1.67 -28.90 12.65
N LYS A 35 1.73 -27.88 13.52
CA LYS A 35 1.23 -27.96 14.90
C LYS A 35 -0.27 -27.69 14.98
N HIS A 36 -0.77 -26.65 14.32
CA HIS A 36 -2.16 -26.21 14.47
C HIS A 36 -3.00 -26.46 13.20
N ARG A 37 -3.43 -27.72 13.02
CA ARG A 37 -4.15 -28.20 11.81
C ARG A 37 -5.67 -27.98 11.85
N CYS A 38 -6.10 -26.80 12.31
CA CYS A 38 -7.52 -26.54 12.53
C CYS A 38 -8.39 -26.62 11.26
N HIS A 39 -7.80 -26.45 10.07
CA HIS A 39 -8.50 -26.62 8.79
C HIS A 39 -8.95 -28.06 8.47
N ARG A 40 -8.47 -29.06 9.23
CA ARG A 40 -8.81 -30.49 9.05
C ARG A 40 -9.88 -31.00 10.02
N LEU A 41 -10.38 -30.14 10.88
CA LEU A 41 -11.29 -30.49 11.97
C LEU A 41 -12.61 -29.73 11.81
N GLN A 42 -13.64 -30.13 12.55
CA GLN A 42 -14.87 -29.35 12.63
C GLN A 42 -14.76 -28.35 13.77
N LEU A 43 -15.37 -27.17 13.60
CA LEU A 43 -15.34 -26.12 14.63
C LEU A 43 -15.85 -26.61 15.99
N THR A 44 -16.89 -27.45 15.97
CA THR A 44 -17.51 -28.03 17.18
C THR A 44 -16.56 -28.90 17.99
N ASP A 45 -15.53 -29.48 17.35
CA ASP A 45 -14.56 -30.35 18.02
C ASP A 45 -13.43 -29.54 18.67
N LEU A 46 -13.32 -28.25 18.33
CA LEU A 46 -12.22 -27.37 18.71
C LEU A 46 -12.60 -26.32 19.76
N ILE A 47 -13.89 -26.06 19.95
CA ILE A 47 -14.36 -24.99 20.83
C ILE A 47 -14.93 -25.52 22.14
N ASP A 48 -14.73 -24.73 23.20
CA ASP A 48 -15.58 -24.83 24.38
C ASP A 48 -16.89 -24.08 24.09
N GLU A 49 -18.02 -24.79 24.05
CA GLU A 49 -19.34 -24.19 23.83
C GLU A 49 -19.70 -23.14 24.90
N ASN A 50 -19.09 -23.21 26.09
CA ASN A 50 -19.25 -22.20 27.13
C ASN A 50 -18.35 -20.98 26.93
N ASN A 51 -17.33 -21.07 26.06
CA ASN A 51 -16.32 -20.03 25.85
C ASN A 51 -15.86 -19.90 24.38
N ILE A 52 -16.81 -19.94 23.45
CA ILE A 52 -16.59 -19.95 21.99
C ILE A 52 -15.61 -18.85 21.52
N HIS A 53 -15.77 -17.63 22.05
CA HIS A 53 -14.95 -16.49 21.64
C HIS A 53 -13.49 -16.64 22.06
N GLU A 54 -13.24 -17.10 23.30
CA GLU A 54 -11.88 -17.35 23.77
C GLU A 54 -11.24 -18.50 22.98
N SER A 55 -11.97 -19.59 22.73
CA SER A 55 -11.47 -20.70 21.89
C SER A 55 -11.05 -20.22 20.50
N LEU A 56 -11.87 -19.39 19.85
CA LEU A 56 -11.54 -18.81 18.54
C LEU A 56 -10.35 -17.85 18.62
N GLN A 57 -10.26 -17.01 19.66
CA GLN A 57 -9.12 -16.10 19.84
C GLN A 57 -7.81 -16.85 20.08
N VAL A 58 -7.83 -17.94 20.85
CA VAL A 58 -6.66 -18.79 21.08
C VAL A 58 -6.22 -19.44 19.77
N MET A 59 -7.14 -20.09 19.04
CA MET A 59 -6.84 -20.71 17.74
C MET A 59 -6.27 -19.69 16.75
N MET A 60 -6.88 -18.50 16.67
CA MET A 60 -6.41 -17.40 15.83
C MET A 60 -4.94 -17.07 16.15
N LYS A 61 -4.64 -16.75 17.42
CA LYS A 61 -3.28 -16.39 17.85
C LYS A 61 -2.25 -17.49 17.58
N GLU A 62 -2.63 -18.75 17.77
CA GLU A 62 -1.75 -19.90 17.52
C GLU A 62 -1.41 -20.06 16.03
N VAL A 63 -2.42 -20.02 15.17
CA VAL A 63 -2.25 -20.14 13.72
C VAL A 63 -1.46 -18.95 13.16
N GLN A 64 -1.74 -17.74 13.62
CA GLN A 64 -1.02 -16.52 13.22
C GLN A 64 0.45 -16.56 13.61
N ARG A 65 0.76 -16.99 14.84
CA ARG A 65 2.13 -17.14 15.33
C ARG A 65 2.88 -18.24 14.58
N GLU A 66 2.22 -19.37 14.30
CA GLU A 66 2.80 -20.44 13.48
C GLU A 66 3.10 -19.96 12.07
N HIS A 67 2.20 -19.19 11.46
CA HIS A 67 2.38 -18.63 10.12
C HIS A 67 3.64 -17.76 10.03
N ALA A 68 3.76 -16.75 10.90
CA ALA A 68 4.92 -15.86 10.93
C ALA A 68 6.23 -16.65 11.10
N ALA A 69 6.26 -17.61 12.04
CA ALA A 69 7.46 -18.41 12.30
C ALA A 69 7.85 -19.34 11.14
N LEU A 70 6.89 -19.83 10.36
CA LEU A 70 7.14 -20.66 9.17
C LEU A 70 7.59 -19.80 7.99
N SER A 71 6.92 -18.67 7.77
CA SER A 71 7.25 -17.69 6.73
C SER A 71 8.68 -17.17 6.87
N GLU A 72 9.02 -16.59 8.03
CA GLU A 72 10.35 -16.01 8.28
C GLU A 72 11.45 -17.07 8.11
N ARG A 73 11.15 -18.30 8.54
CA ARG A 73 12.06 -19.43 8.38
C ARG A 73 12.25 -19.82 6.92
N LEU A 74 11.17 -19.92 6.15
CA LEU A 74 11.26 -20.28 4.73
C LEU A 74 12.10 -19.26 3.97
N VAL A 75 11.86 -17.97 4.18
CA VAL A 75 12.65 -16.91 3.56
C VAL A 75 14.11 -16.94 4.04
N HIS A 76 14.35 -17.19 5.32
CA HIS A 76 15.72 -17.30 5.85
C HIS A 76 16.48 -18.53 5.32
N GLU A 77 15.84 -19.70 5.28
CA GLU A 77 16.49 -20.97 4.92
C GLU A 77 16.56 -21.19 3.39
N GLN A 78 15.57 -20.70 2.63
CA GLN A 78 15.40 -21.02 1.20
C GLN A 78 15.23 -19.78 0.30
N GLY A 79 15.14 -18.58 0.87
CA GLY A 79 15.00 -17.32 0.12
C GLY A 79 13.56 -16.98 -0.29
N LYS A 80 13.35 -15.71 -0.70
CA LYS A 80 12.04 -15.22 -1.16
C LYS A 80 11.52 -15.98 -2.39
N GLU A 81 12.40 -16.43 -3.30
CA GLU A 81 11.99 -17.17 -4.50
C GLU A 81 11.26 -18.48 -4.16
N ALA A 82 11.74 -19.23 -3.16
CA ALA A 82 11.08 -20.44 -2.69
C ALA A 82 9.72 -20.10 -2.05
N ALA A 83 9.65 -19.04 -1.25
CA ALA A 83 8.39 -18.57 -0.67
C ALA A 83 7.37 -18.21 -1.76
N VAL A 84 7.76 -17.49 -2.82
CA VAL A 84 6.88 -17.17 -3.96
C VAL A 84 6.31 -18.44 -4.60
N GLN A 85 7.11 -19.50 -4.78
CA GLN A 85 6.61 -20.74 -5.38
C GLN A 85 5.55 -21.42 -4.51
N VAL A 86 5.76 -21.46 -3.19
CA VAL A 86 4.78 -22.02 -2.24
C VAL A 86 3.50 -21.21 -2.24
N ILE A 87 3.62 -19.89 -2.18
CA ILE A 87 2.49 -18.95 -2.18
C ILE A 87 1.71 -19.06 -3.49
N ALA A 88 2.38 -19.12 -4.64
CA ALA A 88 1.74 -19.26 -5.93
C ALA A 88 0.97 -20.58 -6.06
N GLY A 89 1.58 -21.69 -5.62
CA GLY A 89 0.89 -22.98 -5.61
C GLY A 89 -0.32 -23.00 -4.69
N PHE A 90 -0.27 -22.30 -3.55
CA PHE A 90 -1.41 -22.14 -2.65
C PHE A 90 -2.50 -21.25 -3.28
N GLY A 91 -2.16 -20.05 -3.74
CA GLY A 91 -3.10 -19.10 -4.34
C GLY A 91 -3.86 -19.65 -5.55
N GLN A 92 -3.19 -20.42 -6.41
CA GLN A 92 -3.82 -21.06 -7.57
C GLN A 92 -4.92 -22.09 -7.21
N ARG A 93 -4.92 -22.61 -5.98
CA ARG A 93 -5.99 -23.51 -5.49
C ARG A 93 -7.17 -22.75 -4.88
N HIS A 94 -6.99 -21.46 -4.62
CA HIS A 94 -7.92 -20.58 -3.94
C HIS A 94 -8.28 -19.37 -4.81
N THR A 95 -8.35 -19.57 -6.12
CA THR A 95 -8.69 -18.49 -7.06
C THR A 95 -10.10 -17.96 -6.80
N VAL A 96 -10.26 -16.66 -7.05
CA VAL A 96 -11.52 -15.94 -6.98
C VAL A 96 -11.87 -15.40 -8.37
N ASP A 97 -13.15 -15.18 -8.63
CA ASP A 97 -13.63 -14.68 -9.91
C ASP A 97 -14.83 -13.74 -9.69
N GLY A 98 -15.15 -12.93 -10.70
CA GLY A 98 -16.26 -11.98 -10.68
C GLY A 98 -15.85 -10.53 -10.89
N ASP A 99 -16.83 -9.64 -10.77
CA ASP A 99 -16.60 -8.20 -10.79
C ASP A 99 -15.85 -7.71 -9.53
N LEU A 100 -15.35 -6.47 -9.56
CA LEU A 100 -14.58 -5.88 -8.45
C LEU A 100 -15.28 -6.03 -7.09
N THR A 101 -16.61 -5.83 -7.04
CA THR A 101 -17.38 -5.97 -5.79
C THR A 101 -17.43 -7.41 -5.31
N GLN A 102 -17.56 -8.38 -6.22
CA GLN A 102 -17.53 -9.81 -5.90
C GLN A 102 -16.14 -10.26 -5.44
N LEU A 103 -15.08 -9.75 -6.07
CA LEU A 103 -13.70 -10.03 -5.68
C LEU A 103 -13.41 -9.53 -4.25
N LEU A 104 -13.76 -8.28 -3.95
CA LEU A 104 -13.60 -7.70 -2.60
C LEU A 104 -14.32 -8.51 -1.51
N LYS A 105 -15.56 -8.95 -1.77
CA LYS A 105 -16.32 -9.80 -0.84
C LYS A 105 -15.66 -11.17 -0.61
N GLN A 106 -15.09 -11.76 -1.66
CA GLN A 106 -14.40 -13.05 -1.54
C GLN A 106 -13.09 -12.91 -0.76
N ILE A 107 -12.32 -11.84 -1.01
CA ILE A 107 -11.11 -11.49 -0.23
C ILE A 107 -11.47 -11.30 1.24
N GLU A 108 -12.48 -10.48 1.54
CA GLU A 108 -12.93 -10.25 2.91
C GLU A 108 -13.36 -11.56 3.60
N ALA A 109 -13.97 -12.50 2.87
CA ALA A 109 -14.48 -13.74 3.44
C ALA A 109 -13.38 -14.73 3.85
N VAL A 110 -12.16 -14.62 3.31
CA VAL A 110 -11.08 -15.60 3.52
C VAL A 110 -9.90 -15.05 4.31
N PHE A 111 -9.57 -13.77 4.17
CA PHE A 111 -8.44 -13.19 4.88
C PHE A 111 -8.74 -12.96 6.36
N LEU A 112 -7.80 -13.36 7.20
CA LEU A 112 -7.85 -13.13 8.63
C LEU A 112 -7.35 -11.72 8.94
N HIS A 113 -8.26 -10.86 9.41
CA HIS A 113 -7.99 -9.48 9.80
C HIS A 113 -8.42 -9.21 11.25
N GLY A 114 -8.24 -10.17 12.15
CA GLY A 114 -8.66 -10.05 13.54
C GLY A 114 -10.15 -10.36 13.76
N MET A 115 -10.72 -9.81 14.83
CA MET A 115 -12.10 -10.15 15.21
C MET A 115 -13.11 -9.46 14.29
N PRO A 116 -14.19 -10.15 13.85
CA PRO A 116 -15.18 -9.56 12.94
C PRO A 116 -15.84 -8.26 13.42
N CYS A 117 -15.84 -7.98 14.73
CA CYS A 117 -16.41 -6.76 15.31
C CYS A 117 -15.46 -5.55 15.27
N GLU A 118 -14.16 -5.74 15.00
CA GLU A 118 -13.14 -4.69 15.10
C GLU A 118 -13.08 -3.77 13.87
N ARG A 119 -13.75 -4.14 12.76
CA ARG A 119 -13.75 -3.37 11.50
C ARG A 119 -12.34 -3.04 11.01
N ASN A 120 -11.47 -4.04 11.10
CA ASN A 120 -10.06 -3.96 10.73
C ASN A 120 -9.82 -3.94 9.21
N LEU A 121 -10.87 -4.08 8.41
CA LEU A 121 -10.80 -4.00 6.96
C LEU A 121 -11.86 -3.02 6.46
N ILE A 122 -11.43 -2.02 5.72
CA ILE A 122 -12.31 -1.08 5.03
C ILE A 122 -12.00 -1.16 3.55
N MET A 123 -13.05 -1.31 2.75
CA MET A 123 -12.96 -1.37 1.29
C MET A 123 -13.81 -0.25 0.72
N GLU A 124 -13.18 0.67 0.01
CA GLU A 124 -13.78 1.84 -0.61
C GLU A 124 -13.70 1.65 -2.14
N VAL A 125 -14.84 1.35 -2.75
CA VAL A 125 -14.96 1.25 -4.21
C VAL A 125 -15.03 2.67 -4.77
N GLN A 126 -14.05 3.04 -5.59
CA GLN A 126 -14.03 4.33 -6.27
C GLN A 126 -14.92 4.28 -7.51
N ASP A 127 -14.78 3.21 -8.31
CA ASP A 127 -15.58 2.92 -9.51
C ASP A 127 -15.62 1.40 -9.79
N ASP A 128 -16.12 0.99 -10.97
CA ASP A 128 -16.25 -0.44 -11.33
C ASP A 128 -14.90 -1.16 -11.57
N THR A 129 -13.80 -0.41 -11.58
CA THR A 129 -12.44 -0.86 -11.90
C THR A 129 -11.42 -0.61 -10.79
N HIS A 130 -11.66 0.32 -9.86
CA HIS A 130 -10.73 0.71 -8.80
C HIS A 130 -11.35 0.64 -7.40
N ALA A 131 -10.61 0.03 -6.46
CA ALA A 131 -10.94 0.04 -5.05
C ALA A 131 -9.71 0.26 -4.16
N ARG A 132 -9.90 1.09 -3.13
CA ARG A 132 -8.94 1.27 -2.04
C ARG A 132 -9.28 0.34 -0.89
N ILE A 133 -8.26 -0.30 -0.33
CA ILE A 133 -8.38 -1.27 0.76
C ILE A 133 -7.51 -0.79 1.92
N VAL A 134 -8.12 -0.54 3.08
CA VAL A 134 -7.43 -0.07 4.28
C VAL A 134 -7.47 -1.17 5.35
N TRP A 135 -6.29 -1.71 5.67
CA TRP A 135 -6.09 -2.71 6.72
C TRP A 135 -5.84 -2.02 8.07
N LYS A 136 -6.92 -1.69 8.78
CA LYS A 136 -6.85 -1.09 10.12
C LYS A 136 -6.43 -2.15 11.15
N ASN A 137 -5.39 -1.87 11.92
CA ASN A 137 -4.91 -2.75 12.99
C ASN A 137 -4.75 -4.20 12.53
N ASP A 138 -4.04 -4.42 11.43
CA ASP A 138 -3.79 -5.77 10.95
C ASP A 138 -3.15 -6.64 12.04
N SER A 139 -3.96 -7.55 12.56
CA SER A 139 -3.61 -8.41 13.68
C SER A 139 -2.42 -9.33 13.41
N GLN A 140 -2.04 -9.55 12.15
CA GLN A 140 -0.94 -10.43 11.78
C GLN A 140 0.43 -9.75 11.96
N LEU A 141 0.53 -8.44 11.71
CA LEU A 141 1.80 -7.70 11.71
C LEU A 141 2.59 -7.85 13.03
N GLN A 142 1.89 -7.93 14.16
CA GLN A 142 2.51 -8.05 15.49
C GLN A 142 3.32 -9.34 15.71
N TYR A 143 3.12 -10.36 14.87
CA TYR A 143 3.79 -11.66 15.00
C TYR A 143 5.09 -11.75 14.18
N TYR A 144 5.32 -10.80 13.28
CA TYR A 144 6.52 -10.74 12.45
C TYR A 144 7.58 -9.86 13.09
N GLN A 145 8.84 -10.31 13.03
CA GLN A 145 10.01 -9.48 13.32
C GLN A 145 10.21 -8.43 12.22
N ASN A 146 9.94 -8.82 10.97
CA ASN A 146 9.88 -7.91 9.84
C ASN A 146 8.45 -7.85 9.26
N PRO A 147 7.63 -6.84 9.65
CA PRO A 147 6.26 -6.73 9.18
C PRO A 147 6.10 -6.59 7.65
N SER A 148 7.14 -6.11 6.94
CA SER A 148 7.07 -6.00 5.47
C SER A 148 7.00 -7.36 4.78
N LEU A 149 7.47 -8.43 5.43
CA LEU A 149 7.35 -9.78 4.89
C LEU A 149 5.89 -10.20 4.78
N TRP A 150 5.06 -9.92 5.80
CA TRP A 150 3.63 -10.23 5.76
C TRP A 150 2.91 -9.48 4.64
N LEU A 151 3.18 -8.17 4.50
CA LEU A 151 2.58 -7.36 3.45
C LEU A 151 2.92 -7.91 2.07
N TRP A 152 4.20 -8.24 1.86
CA TRP A 152 4.67 -8.86 0.63
C TRP A 152 4.00 -10.23 0.39
N GLU A 153 3.91 -11.11 1.39
CA GLU A 153 3.28 -12.43 1.23
C GLU A 153 1.80 -12.35 0.87
N ARG A 154 1.06 -11.44 1.52
CA ARG A 154 -0.36 -11.22 1.22
C ARG A 154 -0.55 -10.70 -0.21
N GLU A 155 0.28 -9.75 -0.63
CA GLU A 155 0.26 -9.23 -2.00
C GLU A 155 0.57 -10.35 -3.01
N GLN A 156 1.63 -11.13 -2.79
CA GLN A 156 1.97 -12.28 -3.64
C GLN A 156 0.84 -13.31 -3.70
N LEU A 157 0.16 -13.55 -2.58
CA LEU A 157 -0.97 -14.47 -2.54
C LEU A 157 -2.16 -13.93 -3.35
N LEU A 158 -2.54 -12.67 -3.13
CA LEU A 158 -3.68 -12.04 -3.80
C LEU A 158 -3.46 -11.96 -5.32
N GLN A 159 -2.25 -11.62 -5.77
CA GLN A 159 -1.88 -11.64 -7.19
C GLN A 159 -2.03 -13.03 -7.84
N LYS A 160 -2.05 -14.11 -7.06
CA LYS A 160 -2.22 -15.49 -7.56
C LYS A 160 -3.65 -16.01 -7.39
N MET A 161 -4.45 -15.37 -6.55
CA MET A 161 -5.87 -15.67 -6.38
C MET A 161 -6.74 -14.90 -7.37
N LEU A 162 -6.35 -13.67 -7.72
CA LEU A 162 -7.12 -12.77 -8.57
C LEU A 162 -7.10 -13.18 -10.05
N PRO A 163 -8.14 -12.81 -10.83
CA PRO A 163 -8.08 -12.90 -12.29
C PRO A 163 -6.90 -12.09 -12.84
N ALA A 164 -6.36 -12.52 -13.99
CA ALA A 164 -5.12 -11.96 -14.54
C ALA A 164 -5.22 -10.48 -14.95
N ASP A 165 -6.43 -9.97 -15.18
CA ASP A 165 -6.71 -8.58 -15.48
C ASP A 165 -6.91 -7.72 -14.23
N TYR A 166 -6.66 -8.24 -13.03
CA TYR A 166 -6.69 -7.48 -11.78
C TYR A 166 -5.30 -7.45 -11.12
N VAL A 167 -4.91 -6.26 -10.67
CA VAL A 167 -3.67 -6.02 -9.97
C VAL A 167 -3.99 -5.57 -8.55
N TYR A 168 -3.29 -6.18 -7.59
CA TYR A 168 -3.31 -5.81 -6.19
C TYR A 168 -1.92 -5.33 -5.79
N GLU A 169 -1.88 -4.12 -5.24
CA GLU A 169 -0.65 -3.46 -4.78
C GLU A 169 -0.82 -3.05 -3.33
N GLU A 170 0.18 -3.35 -2.50
CA GLU A 170 0.09 -3.14 -1.06
C GLU A 170 1.23 -2.30 -0.49
N TYR A 171 0.84 -1.36 0.37
CA TYR A 171 1.68 -0.40 1.07
C TYR A 171 1.41 -0.49 2.57
N ALA A 172 2.28 0.11 3.40
CA ALA A 172 2.32 -0.12 4.85
C ALA A 172 0.98 -0.01 5.60
N LYS A 173 0.05 0.85 5.14
CA LYS A 173 -1.27 1.07 5.79
C LYS A 173 -2.46 0.89 4.83
N GLU A 174 -2.23 0.69 3.54
CA GLU A 174 -3.27 0.61 2.53
C GLU A 174 -2.84 -0.19 1.31
N ALA A 175 -3.81 -0.67 0.57
CA ALA A 175 -3.62 -1.39 -0.68
C ALA A 175 -4.63 -0.89 -1.72
N VAL A 176 -4.31 -1.09 -2.98
CA VAL A 176 -5.17 -0.76 -4.11
C VAL A 176 -5.43 -2.04 -4.91
N LEU A 177 -6.69 -2.24 -5.30
CA LEU A 177 -7.12 -3.30 -6.21
C LEU A 177 -7.72 -2.64 -7.45
N TYR A 178 -7.12 -2.88 -8.61
CA TYR A 178 -7.57 -2.28 -9.86
C TYR A 178 -7.55 -3.25 -11.04
N LYS A 179 -8.30 -2.93 -12.09
CA LYS A 179 -8.39 -3.73 -13.31
C LYS A 179 -7.37 -3.27 -14.38
N ASP A 180 -6.33 -4.06 -14.58
CA ASP A 180 -5.18 -3.82 -15.48
C ASP A 180 -5.54 -3.86 -16.99
N ALA A 181 -6.66 -4.51 -17.37
CA ALA A 181 -7.07 -4.60 -18.77
C ALA A 181 -7.63 -3.29 -19.38
N VAL A 182 -7.73 -2.23 -18.60
CA VAL A 182 -8.12 -0.90 -19.08
C VAL A 182 -6.88 -0.02 -19.02
N SER A 183 -6.42 0.48 -20.18
CA SER A 183 -5.35 1.49 -20.17
C SER A 183 -5.82 2.68 -19.34
N PRO A 184 -5.11 3.02 -18.25
CA PRO A 184 -5.54 4.09 -17.38
C PRO A 184 -5.52 5.40 -18.17
N THR A 185 -6.56 6.21 -17.98
CA THR A 185 -6.57 7.58 -18.49
C THR A 185 -5.39 8.34 -17.93
N TRP A 186 -4.95 9.39 -18.62
CA TRP A 186 -3.83 10.22 -18.15
C TRP A 186 -4.11 10.84 -16.76
N VAL A 187 -5.39 11.05 -16.42
CA VAL A 187 -5.81 11.49 -15.08
C VAL A 187 -5.56 10.39 -14.07
N GLU A 188 -6.08 9.17 -14.31
CA GLU A 188 -5.87 8.02 -13.43
C GLU A 188 -4.36 7.71 -13.26
N GLN A 189 -3.55 7.88 -14.30
CA GLN A 189 -2.09 7.73 -14.20
C GLN A 189 -1.45 8.77 -13.26
N LEU A 190 -1.85 10.05 -13.36
CA LEU A 190 -1.34 11.09 -12.45
C LEU A 190 -1.87 10.91 -11.03
N GLU A 191 -3.13 10.51 -10.87
CA GLU A 191 -3.73 10.25 -9.56
C GLU A 191 -3.06 9.05 -8.87
N TYR A 192 -2.75 8.00 -9.62
CA TYR A 192 -1.94 6.88 -9.11
C TYR A 192 -0.54 7.35 -8.67
N GLU A 193 0.10 8.23 -9.43
CA GLU A 193 1.38 8.83 -9.03
C GLU A 193 1.26 9.68 -7.76
N HIS A 194 0.15 10.41 -7.60
CA HIS A 194 -0.17 11.12 -6.36
C HIS A 194 -0.37 10.20 -5.16
N GLU A 195 -0.95 9.00 -5.34
CA GLU A 195 -1.06 8.01 -4.27
C GLU A 195 0.32 7.55 -3.80
N MET A 196 1.21 7.22 -4.74
CA MET A 196 2.59 6.83 -4.45
C MET A 196 3.38 7.94 -3.73
N ILE A 197 3.22 9.20 -4.18
CA ILE A 197 3.82 10.36 -3.50
C ILE A 197 3.27 10.47 -2.08
N SER A 198 1.95 10.31 -1.92
CA SER A 198 1.25 10.42 -0.63
C SER A 198 1.71 9.35 0.37
N HIS A 199 1.99 8.12 -0.06
CA HIS A 199 2.60 7.09 0.79
C HIS A 199 3.97 7.51 1.31
N LEU A 200 4.81 8.08 0.44
CA LEU A 200 6.13 8.57 0.82
C LEU A 200 6.05 9.75 1.80
N LEU A 201 5.09 10.66 1.60
CA LEU A 201 4.83 11.77 2.53
C LEU A 201 4.39 11.25 3.91
N ALA A 202 3.51 10.25 3.97
CA ALA A 202 3.06 9.65 5.21
C ALA A 202 4.22 8.99 5.99
N ALA A 203 5.10 8.27 5.29
CA ALA A 203 6.31 7.70 5.89
C ALA A 203 7.23 8.81 6.45
N MET A 204 7.45 9.89 5.70
CA MET A 204 8.23 11.05 6.17
C MET A 204 7.59 11.75 7.37
N GLN A 205 6.26 11.78 7.46
CA GLN A 205 5.54 12.34 8.60
C GLN A 205 5.86 11.55 9.88
N GLU A 206 5.72 10.23 9.86
CA GLU A 206 6.03 9.35 10.99
C GLU A 206 7.51 9.44 11.38
N TYR A 207 8.40 9.50 10.38
CA TYR A 207 9.82 9.68 10.62
C TYR A 207 10.14 11.01 11.31
N SER A 208 9.46 12.11 10.94
CA SER A 208 9.65 13.39 11.62
C SER A 208 9.26 13.36 13.10
N LEU A 209 8.23 12.56 13.47
CA LEU A 209 7.87 12.29 14.86
C LEU A 209 8.95 11.47 15.58
N SER A 210 9.58 10.52 14.88
CA SER A 210 10.71 9.76 15.40
C SER A 210 11.91 10.67 15.71
N ILE A 211 12.27 11.60 14.80
CA ILE A 211 13.33 12.60 15.05
C ILE A 211 13.00 13.42 16.30
N LEU A 212 11.74 13.86 16.44
CA LEU A 212 11.30 14.64 17.61
C LEU A 212 11.49 13.86 18.93
N ARG A 213 11.19 12.56 18.94
CA ARG A 213 11.26 11.70 20.13
C ARG A 213 12.69 11.29 20.47
N THR A 214 13.49 10.93 19.47
CA THR A 214 14.80 10.28 19.66
C THR A 214 15.98 11.22 19.50
N LYS A 215 15.78 12.36 18.80
CA LYS A 215 16.83 13.27 18.33
C LYS A 215 17.87 12.60 17.43
N GLN A 216 17.55 11.42 16.88
CA GLN A 216 18.39 10.71 15.92
C GLN A 216 17.91 10.96 14.51
N VAL A 217 18.84 10.96 13.56
CA VAL A 217 18.56 11.08 12.13
C VAL A 217 19.29 9.94 11.43
N ASP A 218 18.52 8.96 10.98
CA ASP A 218 18.93 8.08 9.91
C ASP A 218 19.09 8.91 8.62
N ARG A 219 20.36 9.14 8.27
CA ARG A 219 20.73 9.94 7.10
C ARG A 219 20.51 9.19 5.80
N GLU A 220 20.62 7.87 5.81
CA GLU A 220 20.51 7.05 4.62
C GLU A 220 19.05 6.94 4.21
N TRP A 221 18.18 6.58 5.17
CA TRP A 221 16.74 6.52 4.94
C TRP A 221 16.19 7.87 4.45
N LEU A 222 16.51 8.97 5.14
CA LEU A 222 16.02 10.29 4.73
C LEU A 222 16.61 10.74 3.39
N LYS A 223 17.86 10.37 3.06
CA LYS A 223 18.43 10.63 1.74
C LYS A 223 17.62 9.89 0.67
N ASN A 224 17.29 8.61 0.88
CA ASN A 224 16.51 7.83 -0.08
C ASN A 224 15.13 8.44 -0.32
N CYS A 225 14.42 8.86 0.73
CA CYS A 225 13.16 9.60 0.58
C CYS A 225 13.31 10.85 -0.30
N LEU A 226 14.36 11.66 -0.05
CA LEU A 226 14.61 12.89 -0.81
C LEU A 226 15.08 12.63 -2.25
N ASP A 227 15.65 11.47 -2.53
CA ASP A 227 16.00 11.05 -3.88
C ASP A 227 14.74 10.60 -4.62
N TYR A 228 13.87 9.79 -4.02
CA TYR A 228 12.57 9.44 -4.61
C TYR A 228 11.67 10.66 -4.84
N LEU A 229 11.58 11.61 -3.89
CA LEU A 229 10.83 12.84 -4.12
C LEU A 229 11.42 13.72 -5.23
N GLN A 230 12.73 13.66 -5.47
CA GLN A 230 13.34 14.39 -6.58
C GLN A 230 13.13 13.66 -7.92
N GLU A 231 13.27 12.34 -7.94
CA GLU A 231 13.22 11.55 -9.18
C GLU A 231 11.78 11.24 -9.59
N TYR A 232 10.97 10.76 -8.66
CA TYR A 232 9.58 10.34 -8.91
C TYR A 232 8.62 11.53 -8.90
N ALA A 233 8.56 12.30 -7.80
CA ALA A 233 7.58 13.37 -7.70
C ALA A 233 7.91 14.56 -8.64
N ASP A 234 9.19 14.92 -8.77
CA ASP A 234 9.57 16.08 -9.60
C ASP A 234 9.93 15.70 -11.05
N VAL A 235 10.99 14.92 -11.26
CA VAL A 235 11.49 14.64 -12.62
C VAL A 235 10.54 13.76 -13.43
N PHE A 236 9.86 12.81 -12.81
CA PHE A 236 8.92 11.93 -13.51
C PHE A 236 7.50 12.54 -13.53
N HIS A 237 6.93 12.84 -12.37
CA HIS A 237 5.54 13.29 -12.26
C HIS A 237 5.35 14.76 -12.64
N HIS A 238 5.92 15.73 -11.90
CA HIS A 238 5.70 17.16 -12.21
C HIS A 238 6.17 17.53 -13.62
N GLN A 239 7.31 17.00 -14.09
CA GLN A 239 7.78 17.31 -15.45
C GLN A 239 6.77 16.84 -16.51
N LYS A 240 6.17 15.66 -16.31
CA LYS A 240 5.12 15.13 -17.18
C LYS A 240 3.90 16.04 -17.18
N GLU A 241 3.46 16.55 -16.04
CA GLU A 241 2.38 17.53 -15.98
C GLU A 241 2.74 18.85 -16.68
N GLU A 242 3.92 19.39 -16.38
CA GLU A 242 4.43 20.65 -16.93
C GLU A 242 4.48 20.61 -18.47
N GLU A 243 5.01 19.52 -19.01
CA GLU A 243 5.23 19.32 -20.45
C GLU A 243 3.95 18.89 -21.18
N LEU A 244 3.19 17.95 -20.62
CA LEU A 244 2.07 17.32 -21.33
C LEU A 244 0.75 18.05 -21.09
N VAL A 245 0.49 18.53 -19.88
CA VAL A 245 -0.82 19.09 -19.49
C VAL A 245 -0.77 20.61 -19.38
N PHE A 246 0.09 21.15 -18.52
CA PHE A 246 0.12 22.56 -18.17
C PHE A 246 0.59 23.44 -19.32
N SER A 247 1.52 22.98 -20.15
CA SER A 247 1.94 23.67 -21.38
C SER A 247 0.75 24.00 -22.30
N ARG A 248 -0.16 23.04 -22.48
CA ARG A 248 -1.38 23.15 -23.30
C ARG A 248 -2.46 23.96 -22.58
N LEU A 249 -2.64 23.74 -21.28
CA LEU A 249 -3.65 24.45 -20.49
C LEU A 249 -3.42 25.97 -20.45
N LYS A 250 -2.14 26.39 -20.39
CA LYS A 250 -1.73 27.81 -20.50
C LYS A 250 -2.18 28.45 -21.82
N GLN A 251 -2.12 27.69 -22.91
CA GLN A 251 -2.48 28.19 -24.24
C GLN A 251 -4.00 28.16 -24.49
N ALA A 252 -4.70 27.22 -23.85
CA ALA A 252 -6.13 27.00 -24.07
C ALA A 252 -7.03 28.08 -23.44
N SER A 253 -6.59 28.78 -22.38
CA SER A 253 -7.40 29.84 -21.76
C SER A 253 -6.60 30.80 -20.86
N PRO A 254 -7.02 32.07 -20.72
CA PRO A 254 -6.42 33.01 -19.75
C PRO A 254 -6.46 32.50 -18.30
N GLN A 255 -7.57 31.84 -17.91
CA GLN A 255 -7.72 31.27 -16.57
C GLN A 255 -6.76 30.08 -16.35
N GLY A 256 -6.60 29.23 -17.36
CA GLY A 256 -5.61 28.15 -17.34
C GLY A 256 -4.18 28.68 -17.22
N LYS A 257 -3.88 29.78 -17.92
CA LYS A 257 -2.58 30.46 -17.78
C LYS A 257 -2.32 30.94 -16.35
N ILE A 258 -3.30 31.61 -15.72
CA ILE A 258 -3.17 32.08 -14.34
C ILE A 258 -3.02 30.90 -13.37
N LEU A 259 -3.86 29.87 -13.49
CA LEU A 259 -3.83 28.67 -12.65
C LEU A 259 -2.44 28.01 -12.66
N VAL A 260 -1.85 27.86 -13.85
CA VAL A 260 -0.54 27.22 -14.01
C VAL A 260 0.59 28.14 -13.57
N GLU A 261 0.69 29.36 -14.12
CA GLU A 261 1.85 30.23 -13.91
C GLU A 261 1.91 30.85 -12.51
N GLN A 262 0.76 31.09 -11.88
CA GLN A 262 0.68 31.73 -10.56
C GLN A 262 0.31 30.74 -9.45
N GLY A 263 0.00 29.49 -9.81
CA GLY A 263 -0.33 28.41 -8.88
C GLY A 263 0.67 27.27 -9.03
N MET A 264 0.42 26.37 -9.99
CA MET A 264 1.06 25.05 -10.05
C MET A 264 2.59 25.17 -10.11
N LEU A 265 3.13 25.94 -11.06
CA LEU A 265 4.58 26.06 -11.26
C LEU A 265 5.30 26.72 -10.08
N VAL A 266 4.63 27.64 -9.39
CA VAL A 266 5.18 28.30 -8.20
C VAL A 266 5.30 27.29 -7.05
N GLU A 267 4.30 26.41 -6.90
CA GLU A 267 4.30 25.35 -5.89
C GLU A 267 5.34 24.27 -6.22
N HIS A 268 5.51 23.87 -7.49
CA HIS A 268 6.60 22.97 -7.92
C HIS A 268 7.97 23.53 -7.55
N ASP A 269 8.22 24.81 -7.83
CA ASP A 269 9.50 25.46 -7.50
C ASP A 269 9.76 25.54 -6.00
N LEU A 270 8.70 25.73 -5.20
CA LEU A 270 8.79 25.71 -3.75
C LEU A 270 9.07 24.29 -3.21
N ALA A 271 8.44 23.26 -3.79
CA ALA A 271 8.72 21.86 -3.49
C ALA A 271 10.20 21.54 -3.74
N ARG A 272 10.72 21.92 -4.92
CA ARG A 272 12.14 21.78 -5.27
C ARG A 272 13.06 22.51 -4.28
N TYR A 273 12.65 23.68 -3.77
CA TYR A 273 13.41 24.42 -2.75
C TYR A 273 13.51 23.64 -1.43
N TYR A 274 12.43 23.03 -0.95
CA TYR A 274 12.43 22.25 0.28
C TYR A 274 13.32 21.01 0.16
N ILE A 275 13.25 20.27 -0.95
CA ILE A 275 14.15 19.13 -1.21
C ILE A 275 15.63 19.55 -1.14
N ARG A 276 16.01 20.62 -1.86
CA ARG A 276 17.39 21.14 -1.81
C ARG A 276 17.80 21.57 -0.40
N SER A 277 16.88 22.16 0.36
CA SER A 277 17.12 22.61 1.74
C SER A 277 17.37 21.44 2.70
N MET A 278 16.58 20.37 2.60
CA MET A 278 16.76 19.15 3.39
C MET A 278 18.06 18.42 3.01
N LYS A 279 18.36 18.25 1.71
CA LYS A 279 19.64 17.66 1.24
C LYS A 279 20.86 18.46 1.74
N LYS A 280 20.76 19.79 1.86
CA LYS A 280 21.82 20.63 2.43
C LYS A 280 21.97 20.44 3.94
N LEU A 281 20.89 20.19 4.67
CA LEU A 281 20.94 19.91 6.11
C LEU A 281 21.54 18.53 6.42
N LEU A 282 21.26 17.52 5.60
CA LEU A 282 21.83 16.17 5.75
C LEU A 282 23.36 16.13 5.69
N LYS A 283 23.99 17.13 5.07
CA LYS A 283 25.47 17.28 5.01
C LYS A 283 26.07 17.83 6.32
N LYS A 284 25.26 18.19 7.32
CA LYS A 284 25.71 18.78 8.59
C LYS A 284 25.63 17.79 9.73
N ASP A 285 26.42 18.02 10.77
CA ASP A 285 26.35 17.24 12.01
C ASP A 285 24.96 17.28 12.62
N VAL A 286 24.51 16.12 13.11
CA VAL A 286 23.20 15.98 13.74
C VAL A 286 23.24 16.68 15.09
N THR A 287 22.61 17.84 15.15
CA THR A 287 22.46 18.68 16.33
C THR A 287 20.98 18.99 16.52
N GLU A 288 20.55 19.39 17.71
CA GLU A 288 19.15 19.76 17.95
C GLU A 288 18.65 20.84 16.98
N LYS A 289 19.51 21.81 16.63
CA LYS A 289 19.21 22.86 15.66
C LYS A 289 19.03 22.31 14.23
N VAL A 290 19.76 21.25 13.87
CA VAL A 290 19.57 20.56 12.58
C VAL A 290 18.29 19.73 12.60
N CYS A 291 18.01 19.00 13.69
CA CYS A 291 16.79 18.22 13.85
C CYS A 291 15.53 19.09 13.74
N VAL A 292 15.47 20.22 14.47
CA VAL A 292 14.34 21.16 14.41
C VAL A 292 14.12 21.69 12.98
N ARG A 293 15.21 22.01 12.27
CA ARG A 293 15.10 22.50 10.89
C ARG A 293 14.66 21.41 9.91
N LEU A 294 15.15 20.17 10.09
CA LEU A 294 14.71 19.03 9.27
C LEU A 294 13.21 18.78 9.47
N ILE A 295 12.75 18.69 10.71
CA ILE A 295 11.32 18.54 11.02
C ILE A 295 10.51 19.68 10.38
N GLY A 296 10.95 20.93 10.51
CA GLY A 296 10.27 22.08 9.91
C GLY A 296 10.17 22.00 8.39
N PHE A 297 11.23 21.58 7.69
CA PHE A 297 11.19 21.42 6.23
C PHE A 297 10.37 20.20 5.79
N ILE A 298 10.42 19.09 6.54
CA ILE A 298 9.60 17.90 6.25
C ILE A 298 8.12 18.26 6.34
N GLN A 299 7.70 18.88 7.44
CA GLN A 299 6.29 19.26 7.64
C GLN A 299 5.82 20.32 6.63
N ALA A 300 6.68 21.29 6.28
CA ALA A 300 6.34 22.28 5.26
C ALA A 300 6.23 21.69 3.85
N TYR A 301 7.02 20.66 3.53
CA TYR A 301 6.92 19.94 2.27
C TYR A 301 5.64 19.11 2.21
N ILE A 302 5.31 18.37 3.28
CA ILE A 302 4.08 17.57 3.37
C ILE A 302 2.85 18.46 3.18
N ASP A 303 2.71 19.55 3.94
CA ASP A 303 1.56 20.46 3.81
C ASP A 303 1.45 21.09 2.40
N LEU A 304 2.58 21.40 1.79
CA LEU A 304 2.61 21.93 0.42
C LEU A 304 2.05 20.89 -0.55
N LEU A 305 2.58 19.66 -0.53
CA LEU A 305 2.23 18.63 -1.50
C LEU A 305 0.80 18.10 -1.29
N GLU A 306 0.34 17.91 -0.05
CA GLU A 306 -1.04 17.49 0.22
C GLU A 306 -2.06 18.46 -0.37
N ARG A 307 -1.86 19.78 -0.16
CA ARG A 307 -2.75 20.82 -0.73
C ARG A 307 -2.57 20.98 -2.24
N HIS A 308 -1.39 20.68 -2.76
CA HIS A 308 -1.09 20.75 -4.19
C HIS A 308 -1.81 19.63 -4.94
N ILE A 309 -1.64 18.38 -4.49
CA ILE A 309 -2.32 17.18 -4.99
C ILE A 309 -3.85 17.36 -4.94
N GLU A 310 -4.39 17.86 -3.82
CA GLU A 310 -5.83 18.11 -3.70
C GLU A 310 -6.31 19.09 -4.78
N LYS A 311 -5.54 20.15 -5.02
CA LYS A 311 -5.88 21.19 -6.00
C LYS A 311 -5.78 20.66 -7.42
N GLU A 312 -4.83 19.78 -7.71
CA GLU A 312 -4.70 19.15 -9.02
C GLU A 312 -5.87 18.21 -9.31
N ASN A 313 -6.11 17.25 -8.43
CA ASN A 313 -7.17 16.25 -8.58
C ASN A 313 -8.57 16.90 -8.63
N SER A 314 -8.83 17.89 -7.77
CA SER A 314 -10.18 18.48 -7.64
C SER A 314 -10.43 19.69 -8.55
N VAL A 315 -9.39 20.39 -9.00
CA VAL A 315 -9.53 21.64 -9.77
C VAL A 315 -8.78 21.59 -11.09
N ALA A 316 -7.47 21.33 -11.08
CA ALA A 316 -6.64 21.48 -12.28
C ALA A 316 -6.94 20.41 -13.34
N TYR A 317 -6.96 19.13 -12.97
CA TYR A 317 -7.25 18.04 -13.92
C TYR A 317 -8.68 18.12 -14.45
N PRO A 318 -9.74 18.32 -13.63
CA PRO A 318 -11.09 18.51 -14.15
C PRO A 318 -11.20 19.72 -15.08
N TYR A 319 -10.45 20.79 -14.81
CA TYR A 319 -10.39 21.95 -15.70
C TYR A 319 -9.69 21.63 -17.03
N ALA A 320 -8.58 20.88 -17.00
CA ALA A 320 -7.87 20.41 -18.19
C ALA A 320 -8.76 19.50 -19.05
N VAL A 321 -9.45 18.53 -18.46
CA VAL A 321 -10.41 17.64 -19.14
C VAL A 321 -11.48 18.43 -19.89
N ARG A 322 -11.99 19.53 -19.30
CA ARG A 322 -13.00 20.39 -19.94
C ARG A 322 -12.44 21.29 -21.05
N LYS A 323 -11.14 21.53 -21.10
CA LYS A 323 -10.52 22.55 -21.97
C LYS A 323 -9.66 22.02 -23.08
N LEU A 324 -9.12 20.82 -22.94
CA LEU A 324 -8.15 20.25 -23.86
C LEU A 324 -8.77 19.07 -24.63
N ALA A 325 -8.23 18.78 -25.82
CA ALA A 325 -8.54 17.55 -26.54
C ALA A 325 -7.76 16.40 -25.88
N MET A 326 -8.48 15.43 -25.32
CA MET A 326 -7.89 14.39 -24.46
C MET A 326 -7.08 13.34 -25.24
N ASP A 327 -7.46 13.03 -26.48
CA ASP A 327 -6.85 11.94 -27.25
C ASP A 327 -5.34 12.15 -27.52
N GLU A 328 -4.90 13.40 -27.70
CA GLU A 328 -3.48 13.70 -27.93
C GLU A 328 -2.67 13.66 -26.62
N ILE A 329 -3.29 14.06 -25.51
CA ILE A 329 -2.67 14.00 -24.18
C ILE A 329 -2.53 12.54 -23.78
N GLN A 330 -3.59 11.74 -23.91
CA GLN A 330 -3.59 10.32 -23.60
C GLN A 330 -2.46 9.59 -24.33
N LYS A 331 -2.34 9.79 -25.65
CA LYS A 331 -1.25 9.16 -26.44
C LYS A 331 0.15 9.56 -25.97
N ALA A 332 0.32 10.79 -25.49
CA ALA A 332 1.60 11.23 -24.96
C ALA A 332 1.93 10.58 -23.62
N PHE A 333 0.92 10.38 -22.76
CA PHE A 333 1.05 9.66 -21.50
C PHE A 333 1.37 8.18 -21.74
N ASP A 334 0.64 7.52 -22.63
CA ASP A 334 0.89 6.11 -23.00
C ASP A 334 2.32 5.91 -23.55
N ALA A 335 2.91 6.94 -24.17
CA ALA A 335 4.27 6.92 -24.72
C ALA A 335 5.36 7.36 -23.73
N HIS A 336 5.00 7.98 -22.60
CA HIS A 336 5.97 8.49 -21.62
C HIS A 336 6.69 7.36 -20.87
N GLY A 337 6.05 6.20 -20.76
CA GLY A 337 6.59 5.02 -20.09
C GLY A 337 6.46 5.08 -18.57
N GLU A 338 6.90 4.00 -17.93
CA GLU A 338 6.88 3.84 -16.47
C GLU A 338 8.15 4.39 -15.82
N TYR A 339 8.07 4.72 -14.54
CA TYR A 339 9.26 5.13 -13.79
C TYR A 339 10.21 3.95 -13.58
N GLU A 340 11.47 4.11 -13.98
CA GLU A 340 12.45 3.01 -14.05
C GLU A 340 12.69 2.31 -12.71
N ARG A 341 12.49 3.01 -11.59
CA ARG A 341 12.73 2.50 -10.23
C ARG A 341 11.42 2.28 -9.45
N MET A 342 10.29 2.05 -10.14
CA MET A 342 8.99 1.82 -9.49
C MET A 342 9.03 0.68 -8.47
N GLU A 343 9.65 -0.45 -8.83
CA GLU A 343 9.72 -1.61 -7.93
C GLU A 343 10.55 -1.30 -6.68
N GLU A 344 11.67 -0.58 -6.82
CA GLU A 344 12.49 -0.16 -5.70
C GLU A 344 11.74 0.81 -4.77
N LEU A 345 10.95 1.72 -5.34
CA LEU A 345 10.10 2.64 -4.58
C LEU A 345 9.00 1.88 -3.82
N ARG A 346 8.32 0.94 -4.48
CA ARG A 346 7.28 0.10 -3.85
C ARG A 346 7.85 -0.71 -2.68
N GLU A 347 8.98 -1.38 -2.87
CA GLU A 347 9.64 -2.12 -1.79
C GLU A 347 10.12 -1.19 -0.67
N PHE A 348 10.61 0.02 -1.00
CA PHE A 348 10.99 1.02 -0.01
C PHE A 348 9.78 1.47 0.84
N LEU A 349 8.62 1.68 0.22
CA LEU A 349 7.38 2.08 0.90
C LEU A 349 6.77 0.95 1.74
N LYS A 350 6.95 -0.32 1.37
CA LYS A 350 6.54 -1.46 2.22
C LYS A 350 7.36 -1.54 3.52
N LEU A 351 8.58 -1.01 3.52
CA LEU A 351 9.51 -1.03 4.64
C LEU A 351 9.45 0.22 5.52
N SER A 352 8.75 1.27 5.06
CA SER A 352 8.72 2.61 5.65
C SER A 352 7.41 2.87 6.38
#